data_AF-A0A4Z2B6J1-F1
#
_entry.id   AF-A0A4Z2B6J1-F1
#
_cell.length_a   1.000
_cell.length_b   1.000
_cell.length_c   1.000
_cell.angle_alpha   90.00
_cell.angle_beta   90.00
_cell.angle_gamma   90.00
#
_symmetry.space_group_name_H-M   'P 1'
#
loop_
_entity.id
_entity.type
_entity.pdbx_description
1 polymer ?
#
loop_
_entity_poly.entity_id
_entity_poly.type
_entity_poly.pdbx_seq_one_letter_code
_entity_poly.pdbx_strand_id
1 'polypeptide(L)'
;MRIRFPGKSEEEAESVLDEILDNWKYHKSKVASYWLVKLDSTKQRKVLDIVRTNVRSALQRIWREPDVDSLHLYRLFNRVFNRLLWSHGQGLWSCFSNSSSSWENIFSKSSEVVSPQELKCCRRLVQLCRDCLLVVYKFVSESRSLTGLIPEWDDTRYWNAVSRSCLTALSRWKVS
;
A
#
# COMPACT_ATOMS: atom_id res chain seq x y z
N MET A 1 9.96 -4.86 7.12
CA MET A 1 9.75 -3.39 7.03
C MET A 1 8.33 -3.14 6.57
N ARG A 2 7.57 -2.24 7.22
CA ARG A 2 6.12 -2.03 6.99
C ARG A 2 5.74 -0.55 7.15
N ILE A 3 4.59 -0.16 6.61
CA ILE A 3 4.07 1.23 6.71
C ILE A 3 3.58 1.52 8.13
N ARG A 4 3.84 2.72 8.63
CA ARG A 4 3.49 3.16 9.99
C ARG A 4 2.09 3.78 10.10
N PHE A 5 1.55 3.92 11.31
CA PHE A 5 0.37 4.77 11.55
C PHE A 5 0.77 6.20 11.92
N PRO A 6 0.04 7.22 11.44
CA PRO A 6 0.29 8.59 11.85
C PRO A 6 -0.14 8.91 13.27
N GLY A 7 0.71 9.64 14.01
CA GLY A 7 0.40 10.19 15.34
C GLY A 7 0.66 9.26 16.52
N LYS A 8 1.24 8.07 16.30
CA LYS A 8 1.66 7.11 17.33
C LYS A 8 3.19 7.02 17.39
N SER A 9 3.75 6.60 18.53
CA SER A 9 5.20 6.41 18.69
C SER A 9 5.73 5.29 17.76
N GLU A 10 7.05 5.16 17.68
CA GLU A 10 7.71 4.22 16.75
C GLU A 10 7.32 2.75 17.01
N GLU A 11 7.14 2.38 18.28
CA GLU A 11 6.76 1.05 18.74
C GLU A 11 5.25 0.78 18.56
N GLU A 12 4.41 1.81 18.81
CA GLU A 12 2.96 1.70 18.68
C GLU A 12 2.51 1.58 17.23
N ALA A 13 3.21 2.24 16.29
CA ALA A 13 2.87 2.19 14.87
C ALA A 13 3.14 0.81 14.22
N GLU A 14 4.15 0.08 14.69
CA GLU A 14 4.45 -1.29 14.25
C GLU A 14 3.48 -2.29 14.91
N SER A 15 3.14 -2.09 16.19
CA SER A 15 2.20 -2.90 16.96
C SER A 15 0.78 -2.96 16.36
N VAL A 16 0.30 -1.89 15.71
CA VAL A 16 -1.06 -1.86 15.15
C VAL A 16 -1.25 -2.76 13.93
N LEU A 17 -0.24 -2.85 13.05
CA LEU A 17 -0.30 -3.80 11.93
C LEU A 17 -0.23 -5.24 12.43
N ASP A 18 0.61 -5.49 13.43
CA ASP A 18 0.74 -6.81 14.06
C ASP A 18 -0.58 -7.20 14.74
N GLU A 19 -1.25 -6.31 15.48
CA GLU A 19 -2.57 -6.55 16.08
C GLU A 19 -3.60 -7.03 15.05
N ILE A 20 -3.67 -6.39 13.88
CA ILE A 20 -4.61 -6.73 12.82
C ILE A 20 -4.26 -8.07 12.17
N LEU A 21 -2.97 -8.32 11.94
CA LEU A 21 -2.49 -9.52 11.26
C LEU A 21 -2.55 -10.76 12.18
N ASP A 22 -2.24 -10.60 13.46
CA ASP A 22 -2.35 -11.65 14.48
C ASP A 22 -3.82 -12.05 14.69
N ASN A 23 -4.74 -11.09 14.57
CA ASN A 23 -6.17 -11.31 14.63
C ASN A 23 -6.86 -11.34 13.26
N TRP A 24 -6.13 -11.75 12.21
CA TRP A 24 -6.61 -11.61 10.82
C TRP A 24 -7.98 -12.23 10.57
N LYS A 25 -8.29 -13.40 11.18
CA LYS A 25 -9.61 -14.05 11.04
C LYS A 25 -10.77 -13.13 11.45
N TYR A 26 -10.58 -12.31 12.49
CA TYR A 26 -11.56 -11.34 12.96
C TYR A 26 -11.65 -10.10 12.06
N HIS A 27 -10.50 -9.61 11.59
CA HIS A 27 -10.45 -8.38 10.79
C HIS A 27 -10.78 -8.57 9.32
N LYS A 28 -10.57 -9.77 8.76
CA LYS A 28 -10.66 -10.05 7.32
C LYS A 28 -11.97 -9.56 6.71
N SER A 29 -13.12 -9.89 7.28
CA SER A 29 -14.43 -9.48 6.75
C SER A 29 -14.65 -7.96 6.82
N LYS A 30 -14.17 -7.32 7.89
CA LYS A 30 -14.27 -5.86 8.07
C LYS A 30 -13.39 -5.10 7.10
N VAL A 31 -12.16 -5.57 6.88
CA VAL A 31 -11.23 -5.00 5.89
C VAL A 31 -11.77 -5.21 4.48
N ALA A 32 -12.32 -6.40 4.18
CA ALA A 32 -12.95 -6.68 2.89
C ALA A 32 -14.13 -5.73 2.64
N SER A 33 -15.05 -5.61 3.60
CA SER A 33 -16.20 -4.71 3.51
C SER A 33 -15.75 -3.25 3.35
N TYR A 34 -14.73 -2.82 4.10
CA TYR A 34 -14.18 -1.49 3.95
C TYR A 34 -13.65 -1.26 2.53
N TRP A 35 -12.74 -2.11 2.06
CA TRP A 35 -12.05 -1.93 0.79
C TRP A 35 -12.95 -2.13 -0.44
N LEU A 36 -13.74 -3.20 -0.47
CA LEU A 36 -14.50 -3.61 -1.66
C LEU A 36 -15.92 -3.06 -1.72
N VAL A 37 -16.48 -2.64 -0.58
CA VAL A 37 -17.88 -2.19 -0.51
C VAL A 37 -17.98 -0.72 -0.14
N LYS A 38 -17.25 -0.26 0.89
CA LYS A 38 -17.36 1.13 1.38
C LYS A 38 -16.54 2.12 0.56
N LEU A 39 -15.42 1.69 -0.03
CA LEU A 39 -14.61 2.56 -0.88
C LEU A 39 -15.06 2.45 -2.33
N ASP A 40 -15.38 3.59 -2.92
CA ASP A 40 -15.48 3.71 -4.37
C ASP A 40 -14.09 3.64 -5.03
N SER A 41 -14.07 3.52 -6.35
CA SER A 41 -12.82 3.41 -7.12
C SER A 41 -11.91 4.63 -7.00
N THR A 42 -12.45 5.82 -6.77
CA THR A 42 -11.66 7.04 -6.57
C THR A 42 -10.92 6.96 -5.23
N LYS A 43 -11.61 6.57 -4.16
CA LYS A 43 -11.05 6.37 -2.83
C LYS A 43 -10.02 5.24 -2.81
N GLN A 44 -10.31 4.12 -3.47
CA GLN A 44 -9.35 3.02 -3.64
C GLN A 44 -8.07 3.46 -4.33
N ARG A 45 -8.20 4.27 -5.40
CA ARG A 45 -7.05 4.85 -6.11
C ARG A 45 -6.23 5.77 -5.20
N LYS A 46 -6.86 6.65 -4.43
CA LYS A 46 -6.17 7.53 -3.46
C LYS A 46 -5.27 6.72 -2.50
N VAL A 47 -5.75 5.57 -1.99
CA VAL A 47 -4.97 4.71 -1.08
C VAL A 47 -3.68 4.21 -1.74
N LEU A 48 -3.74 3.78 -3.00
CA LEU A 48 -2.54 3.34 -3.73
C LEU A 48 -1.67 4.51 -4.20
N ASP A 49 -2.26 5.66 -4.51
CA ASP A 49 -1.52 6.85 -4.92
C ASP A 49 -0.64 7.41 -3.80
N ILE A 50 -1.01 7.21 -2.52
CA ILE A 50 -0.08 7.47 -1.40
C ILE A 50 1.20 6.66 -1.63
N VAL A 51 1.09 5.35 -1.84
CA VAL A 51 2.26 4.48 -2.00
C VAL A 51 3.02 4.85 -3.28
N ARG A 52 2.33 5.09 -4.39
CA ARG A 52 2.93 5.48 -5.67
C ARG A 52 3.74 6.76 -5.56
N THR A 53 3.19 7.80 -4.93
CA THR A 53 3.85 9.11 -4.78
C THR A 53 5.09 9.00 -3.90
N ASN A 54 5.00 8.24 -2.81
CA ASN A 54 6.12 8.06 -1.90
C ASN A 54 7.22 7.17 -2.51
N VAL A 55 6.86 6.14 -3.26
CA VAL A 55 7.82 5.32 -4.02
C VAL A 55 8.52 6.18 -5.07
N ARG A 56 7.79 6.97 -5.85
CA ARG A 56 8.39 7.91 -6.81
C ARG A 56 9.41 8.82 -6.12
N SER A 57 9.01 9.46 -5.02
CA SER A 57 9.88 10.35 -4.24
C SER A 57 11.12 9.64 -3.69
N ALA A 58 10.97 8.38 -3.25
CA ALA A 58 12.10 7.57 -2.79
C ALA A 58 13.05 7.23 -3.93
N LEU A 59 12.54 6.86 -5.10
CA LEU A 59 13.36 6.57 -6.28
C LEU A 59 14.11 7.81 -6.76
N GLN A 60 13.46 8.98 -6.83
CA GLN A 60 14.12 10.25 -7.16
C GLN A 60 15.31 10.53 -6.24
N ARG A 61 15.13 10.27 -4.94
CA ARG A 61 16.19 10.50 -3.95
C ARG A 61 17.33 9.49 -4.06
N ILE A 62 17.02 8.21 -4.22
CA ILE A 62 18.01 7.12 -4.23
C ILE A 62 18.83 7.17 -5.53
N TRP A 63 18.16 7.28 -6.68
CA TRP A 63 18.82 7.29 -7.98
C TRP A 63 19.27 8.68 -8.45
N ARG A 64 18.88 9.74 -7.74
CA ARG A 64 19.12 11.14 -8.14
C ARG A 64 18.58 11.46 -9.54
N GLU A 65 17.59 10.69 -9.98
CA GLU A 65 16.97 10.79 -11.30
C GLU A 65 15.66 11.59 -11.18
N PRO A 66 15.56 12.80 -11.78
CA PRO A 66 14.32 13.58 -11.76
C PRO A 66 13.20 12.88 -12.55
N ASP A 67 13.53 12.23 -13.67
CA ASP A 67 12.58 11.53 -14.53
C ASP A 67 12.51 10.03 -14.21
N VAL A 68 11.83 9.70 -13.12
CA VAL A 68 11.60 8.32 -12.68
C VAL A 68 10.80 7.50 -13.70
N ASP A 69 10.03 8.13 -14.57
CA ASP A 69 9.17 7.43 -15.53
C ASP A 69 9.99 6.67 -16.59
N SER A 70 11.21 7.14 -16.84
CA SER A 70 12.20 6.46 -17.69
C SER A 70 12.72 5.15 -17.09
N LEU A 71 12.69 4.99 -15.76
CA LEU A 71 13.23 3.83 -15.07
C LEU A 71 12.38 2.59 -15.35
N HIS A 72 13.03 1.53 -15.84
CA HIS A 72 12.37 0.25 -16.10
C HIS A 72 11.64 -0.28 -14.85
N LEU A 73 12.27 -0.22 -13.67
CA LEU A 73 11.64 -0.64 -12.42
C LEU A 73 10.35 0.15 -12.11
N TYR A 74 10.30 1.45 -12.39
CA TYR A 74 9.10 2.24 -12.14
C TYR A 74 7.98 1.90 -13.12
N ARG A 75 8.32 1.57 -14.38
CA ARG A 75 7.35 1.01 -15.35
C ARG A 75 6.77 -0.31 -14.85
N LEU A 76 7.59 -1.19 -14.26
CA LEU A 76 7.11 -2.41 -13.61
C LEU A 76 6.17 -2.09 -12.43
N PHE A 77 6.52 -1.11 -11.59
CA PHE A 77 5.66 -0.66 -10.48
C PHE A 77 4.31 -0.16 -10.98
N ASN A 78 4.26 0.61 -12.07
CA ASN A 78 3.00 1.08 -12.65
C ASN A 78 2.11 -0.07 -13.11
N ARG A 79 2.69 -1.12 -13.71
CA ARG A 79 1.94 -2.34 -14.07
C ARG A 79 1.37 -3.04 -12.84
N VAL A 80 2.16 -3.12 -11.77
CA VAL A 80 1.70 -3.68 -10.49
C VAL A 80 0.56 -2.85 -9.92
N PHE A 81 0.69 -1.52 -9.82
CA PHE A 81 -0.41 -0.66 -9.34
C PHE A 81 -1.69 -0.83 -10.14
N ASN A 82 -1.60 -0.88 -11.48
CA ASN A 82 -2.75 -1.10 -12.34
C ASN A 82 -3.40 -2.46 -12.08
N ARG A 83 -2.58 -3.51 -11.86
CA ARG A 83 -3.08 -4.83 -11.49
C ARG A 83 -3.75 -4.83 -10.12
N LEU A 84 -3.22 -4.10 -9.14
CA LEU A 84 -3.80 -4.00 -7.80
C LEU A 84 -5.16 -3.28 -7.79
N LEU A 85 -5.37 -2.29 -8.66
CA LEU A 85 -6.65 -1.60 -8.82
C LEU A 85 -7.65 -2.35 -9.70
N TRP A 86 -7.24 -3.44 -10.36
CA TRP A 86 -8.09 -4.17 -11.27
C TRP A 86 -9.38 -4.66 -10.60
N SER A 87 -10.48 -4.62 -11.36
CA SER A 87 -11.83 -4.98 -10.92
C SER A 87 -12.19 -4.29 -9.60
N HIS A 88 -12.10 -2.95 -9.59
CA HIS A 88 -12.42 -2.11 -8.43
C HIS A 88 -11.69 -2.56 -7.15
N GLY A 89 -10.37 -2.73 -7.24
CA GLY A 89 -9.51 -3.07 -6.10
C GLY A 89 -9.45 -4.55 -5.73
N GLN A 90 -10.15 -5.44 -6.44
CA GLN A 90 -10.07 -6.89 -6.21
C GLN A 90 -8.64 -7.42 -6.35
N GLY A 91 -7.83 -6.85 -7.26
CA GLY A 91 -6.42 -7.22 -7.42
C GLY A 91 -5.61 -7.12 -6.14
N LEU A 92 -5.74 -6.00 -5.40
CA LEU A 92 -5.10 -5.83 -4.09
C LEU A 92 -5.69 -6.78 -3.06
N TRP A 93 -7.01 -6.95 -3.04
CA TRP A 93 -7.67 -7.83 -2.07
C TRP A 93 -7.19 -9.29 -2.19
N SER A 94 -7.02 -9.79 -3.42
CA SER A 94 -6.47 -11.13 -3.66
C SER A 94 -5.04 -11.30 -3.14
N CYS A 95 -4.31 -10.22 -2.84
CA CYS A 95 -2.99 -10.30 -2.24
C CYS A 95 -3.01 -10.59 -0.73
N PHE A 96 -4.19 -10.61 -0.09
CA PHE A 96 -4.36 -11.00 1.31
C PHE A 96 -4.68 -12.49 1.51
N SER A 97 -4.96 -13.24 0.45
CA SER A 97 -5.12 -14.69 0.51
C SER A 97 -3.78 -15.41 0.38
N ASN A 98 -3.64 -16.56 1.06
CA ASN A 98 -2.46 -17.42 0.98
C ASN A 98 -2.33 -18.17 -0.36
N SER A 99 -3.29 -18.03 -1.28
CA SER A 99 -3.16 -18.52 -2.64
C SER A 99 -2.11 -17.69 -3.37
N SER A 100 -1.17 -18.40 -4.01
CA SER A 100 -0.02 -17.88 -4.74
C SER A 100 -0.31 -16.59 -5.52
N SER A 101 0.63 -15.65 -5.41
CA SER A 101 0.62 -14.27 -5.91
C SER A 101 0.04 -14.09 -7.32
N SER A 102 -1.29 -13.97 -7.45
CA SER A 102 -1.99 -13.80 -8.75
C SER A 102 -1.48 -12.60 -9.56
N TRP A 103 -0.91 -11.60 -8.88
CA TRP A 103 -0.39 -10.39 -9.51
C TRP A 103 0.95 -10.62 -10.23
N GLU A 104 1.76 -11.61 -9.86
CA GLU A 104 3.07 -11.86 -10.51
C GLU A 104 2.91 -12.38 -11.95
N ASN A 105 1.76 -13.01 -12.25
CA ASN A 105 1.40 -13.48 -13.59
C ASN A 105 1.26 -12.36 -14.63
N ILE A 106 1.29 -11.08 -14.22
CA ILE A 106 1.35 -9.97 -15.18
C ILE A 106 2.67 -9.92 -15.92
N PHE A 107 3.73 -10.54 -15.38
CA PHE A 107 5.06 -10.57 -16.00
C PHE A 107 5.22 -11.77 -16.93
N SER A 108 4.58 -12.91 -16.64
CA SER A 108 4.64 -14.10 -17.52
C SER A 108 3.98 -13.89 -18.88
N LYS A 109 3.06 -12.93 -18.98
CA LYS A 109 2.42 -12.53 -20.24
C LYS A 109 3.18 -11.43 -20.99
N SER A 110 4.33 -11.00 -20.47
CA SER A 110 5.16 -9.93 -21.03
C SER A 110 6.36 -10.50 -21.76
N SER A 111 6.78 -9.87 -22.85
CA SER A 111 8.10 -10.09 -23.45
C SER A 111 9.25 -9.44 -22.64
N GLU A 112 8.94 -8.85 -21.49
CA GLU A 112 9.84 -8.01 -20.70
C GLU A 112 10.46 -8.89 -19.61
N VAL A 113 11.79 -9.06 -19.63
CA VAL A 113 12.50 -9.91 -18.68
C VAL A 113 12.61 -9.17 -17.35
N VAL A 114 11.96 -9.70 -16.32
CA VAL A 114 12.01 -9.14 -14.95
C VAL A 114 13.08 -9.90 -14.16
N SER A 115 14.08 -9.19 -13.67
CA SER A 115 15.13 -9.78 -12.83
C SER A 115 14.57 -10.20 -11.45
N PRO A 116 15.22 -11.17 -10.76
CA PRO A 116 14.84 -11.54 -9.40
C PRO A 116 14.81 -10.36 -8.42
N GLN A 117 15.73 -9.39 -8.60
CA GLN A 117 15.83 -8.18 -7.79
C GLN A 117 14.65 -7.24 -8.01
N GLU A 118 14.24 -7.05 -9.27
CA GLU A 118 13.07 -6.24 -9.61
C GLU A 118 11.77 -6.88 -9.12
N LEU A 119 11.68 -8.21 -9.21
CA LEU A 119 10.55 -8.95 -8.66
C LEU A 119 10.48 -8.81 -7.12
N LYS A 120 11.62 -8.86 -6.42
CA LYS A 120 11.70 -8.57 -4.97
C LYS A 120 11.22 -7.16 -4.66
N CYS A 121 11.58 -6.17 -5.49
CA CYS A 121 11.09 -4.80 -5.36
C CYS A 121 9.58 -4.70 -5.58
N CYS A 122 9.03 -5.41 -6.58
CA CYS A 122 7.59 -5.46 -6.83
C CYS A 122 6.83 -6.16 -5.68
N ARG A 123 7.35 -7.26 -5.13
CA ARG A 123 6.79 -7.91 -3.93
C ARG A 123 6.76 -6.96 -2.74
N ARG A 124 7.84 -6.19 -2.56
CA ARG A 124 7.91 -5.16 -1.52
C ARG A 124 6.86 -4.07 -1.73
N LEU A 125 6.67 -3.62 -2.98
CA LEU A 125 5.63 -2.66 -3.36
C LEU A 125 4.22 -3.16 -3.01
N VAL A 126 3.91 -4.42 -3.33
CA VAL A 126 2.60 -5.02 -2.98
C VAL A 126 2.42 -5.08 -1.47
N GLN A 127 3.45 -5.44 -0.71
CA GLN A 127 3.38 -5.41 0.76
C GLN A 127 3.09 -4.00 1.28
N LEU A 128 3.75 -2.97 0.74
CA LEU A 128 3.46 -1.58 1.08
C LEU A 128 1.99 -1.23 0.75
N CYS A 129 1.47 -1.64 -0.40
CA CYS A 129 0.06 -1.38 -0.71
C CYS A 129 -0.90 -2.05 0.29
N ARG A 130 -0.60 -3.27 0.74
CA ARG A 130 -1.37 -3.98 1.76
C ARG A 130 -1.31 -3.27 3.11
N ASP A 131 -0.11 -2.94 3.56
CA ASP A 131 0.11 -2.24 4.83
C ASP A 131 -0.63 -0.88 4.81
N CYS A 132 -0.56 -0.14 3.71
CA CYS A 132 -1.24 1.14 3.54
C CYS A 132 -2.75 0.99 3.74
N LEU A 133 -3.36 -0.02 3.09
CA LEU A 133 -4.78 -0.30 3.26
C LEU A 133 -5.14 -0.60 4.72
N LEU A 134 -4.35 -1.44 5.41
CA LEU A 134 -4.61 -1.77 6.82
C LEU A 134 -4.48 -0.54 7.73
N VAL A 135 -3.49 0.31 7.44
CA VAL A 135 -3.28 1.59 8.13
C VAL A 135 -4.51 2.48 8.00
N VAL A 136 -4.93 2.68 6.76
CA VAL A 136 -6.09 3.48 6.40
C VAL A 136 -7.38 2.93 7.04
N TYR A 137 -7.59 1.62 6.99
CA TYR A 137 -8.75 0.95 7.57
C TYR A 137 -8.87 1.18 9.09
N LYS A 138 -7.81 0.89 9.84
CA LYS A 138 -7.86 0.94 11.31
C LYS A 138 -7.97 2.36 11.82
N PHE A 139 -7.33 3.33 11.15
CA PHE A 139 -7.50 4.73 11.49
C PHE A 139 -8.97 5.15 11.38
N VAL A 140 -9.62 4.85 10.25
CA VAL A 140 -11.05 5.14 10.06
C VAL A 140 -11.92 4.41 11.09
N SER A 141 -11.56 3.17 11.44
CA SER A 141 -12.26 2.40 12.47
C SER A 141 -12.13 3.03 13.86
N GLU A 142 -10.95 3.50 14.24
CA GLU A 142 -10.68 4.16 15.53
C GLU A 142 -11.36 5.52 15.60
N SER A 143 -11.28 6.35 14.55
CA SER A 143 -11.94 7.65 14.51
C SER A 143 -13.45 7.54 14.64
N ARG A 144 -14.06 6.54 13.98
CA ARG A 144 -15.50 6.26 14.14
C ARG A 144 -15.84 5.84 15.57
N SER A 145 -14.97 5.08 16.23
CA SER A 145 -15.18 4.67 17.63
C SER A 145 -15.07 5.85 18.60
N LEU A 146 -14.18 6.81 18.34
CA LEU A 146 -13.93 7.95 19.23
C LEU A 146 -14.93 9.09 19.05
N THR A 147 -15.33 9.36 17.80
CA THR A 147 -16.15 10.54 17.47
C THR A 147 -17.55 10.20 16.99
N GLY A 148 -17.87 8.92 16.75
CA GLY A 148 -19.12 8.48 16.12
C GLY A 148 -19.24 8.83 14.62
N LEU A 149 -18.33 9.66 14.10
CA LEU A 149 -18.37 10.20 12.74
C LEU A 149 -17.36 9.49 11.83
N ILE A 150 -17.67 9.44 10.54
CA ILE A 150 -16.72 8.99 9.53
C ILE A 150 -15.81 10.18 9.21
N PRO A 151 -14.47 10.05 9.32
CA PRO A 151 -13.56 11.10 8.86
C PRO A 151 -13.87 11.45 7.40
N GLU A 152 -14.04 12.74 7.11
CA GLU A 152 -14.20 13.19 5.73
C GLU A 152 -12.94 12.84 4.94
N TRP A 153 -13.13 12.25 3.76
CA TRP A 153 -12.04 11.85 2.86
C TRP A 153 -11.23 13.03 2.32
N ASP A 154 -11.69 14.24 2.60
CA ASP A 154 -11.10 15.50 2.16
C ASP A 154 -10.23 16.16 3.26
N ASP A 155 -10.14 15.60 4.48
CA ASP A 155 -9.15 16.08 5.46
C ASP A 155 -7.73 15.72 4.99
N THR A 156 -7.01 16.72 4.48
CA THR A 156 -5.64 16.59 3.98
C THR A 156 -4.64 16.20 5.07
N ARG A 157 -4.91 16.47 6.35
CA ARG A 157 -4.02 16.08 7.45
C ARG A 157 -3.91 14.57 7.55
N TYR A 158 -4.98 13.84 7.26
CA TYR A 158 -4.99 12.37 7.24
C TYR A 158 -4.06 11.80 6.17
N TRP A 159 -4.21 12.26 4.92
CA TRP A 159 -3.38 11.80 3.79
C TRP A 159 -1.90 12.11 4.01
N ASN A 160 -1.61 13.29 4.54
CA ASN A 160 -0.25 13.69 4.87
C ASN A 160 0.38 12.76 5.90
N ALA A 161 -0.39 12.32 6.88
CA ALA A 161 0.12 11.54 7.98
C ALA A 161 0.35 10.06 7.57
N VAL A 162 -0.55 9.46 6.79
CA VAL A 162 -0.31 8.14 6.15
C VAL A 162 0.87 8.22 5.17
N SER A 163 0.99 9.33 4.43
CA SER A 163 2.11 9.55 3.52
C SER A 163 3.47 9.59 4.24
N ARG A 164 3.57 10.29 5.39
CA ARG A 164 4.79 10.30 6.21
C ARG A 164 5.20 8.89 6.64
N SER A 165 4.23 8.11 7.08
CA SER A 165 4.45 6.72 7.46
C SER A 165 4.94 5.83 6.32
N CYS A 166 4.41 6.03 5.11
CA CYS A 166 4.91 5.38 3.90
C CYS A 166 6.36 5.78 3.62
N LEU A 167 6.69 7.07 3.74
CA LEU A 167 8.06 7.57 3.56
C LEU A 167 9.03 6.95 4.55
N THR A 168 8.65 6.81 5.82
CA THR A 168 9.51 6.16 6.82
C THR A 168 9.74 4.68 6.51
N ALA A 169 8.72 3.98 6.02
CA ALA A 169 8.86 2.59 5.59
C ALA A 169 9.75 2.43 4.34
N LEU A 170 9.77 3.45 3.48
CA LEU A 170 10.58 3.50 2.26
C LEU A 170 12.00 4.01 2.53
N SER A 171 12.22 4.92 3.48
CA SER A 171 13.55 5.45 3.82
C SER A 171 14.47 4.37 4.36
N ARG A 172 13.89 3.33 4.97
CA ARG A 172 14.62 2.17 5.45
C ARG A 172 14.78 1.09 4.37
N TRP A 173 14.24 1.27 3.15
CA TRP A 173 14.37 0.31 2.05
C TRP A 173 15.84 0.14 1.68
N LYS A 174 16.46 -0.93 2.18
CA LYS A 174 17.78 -1.37 1.74
C LYS A 174 17.62 -2.17 0.46
N VAL A 175 18.09 -1.62 -0.65
CA VAL A 175 18.34 -2.37 -1.88
C VAL A 175 19.66 -3.10 -1.66
N SER A 176 19.57 -4.30 -1.05
CA SER A 176 20.66 -5.27 -0.94
C SER A 176 20.31 -6.52 -1.74
#